data_AF-A0A2U3B6M7-F1
#
_entry.id   AF-A0A2U3B6M7-F1
#
_cell.length_a   1.000
_cell.length_b   1.000
_cell.length_c   1.000
_cell.angle_alpha   90.00
_cell.angle_beta   90.00
_cell.angle_gamma   90.00
#
_symmetry.space_group_name_H-M   'P 1'
#
loop_
_entity.id
_entity.type
_entity.pdbx_description
1 polymer ?
#
loop_
_entity_poly.entity_id
_entity_poly.type
_entity_poly.pdbx_seq_one_letter_code
_entity_poly.pdbx_strand_id
1 'polypeptide(L)'
;MDVKNKTVSSKVLRYRYHKLLNAGLDGSYIHRSTGVSEKDICNSSARISYPNYLRFIQLLKLHGYGGLDTEIWEITIHDLVEELGSLPALCVNQPDAGSALNAYIRYRGLIGESDYLSCYQEEDQVVIQFSGETFAQAMPEFYAGTAVANFIILATILRWYIQEKPHHFDIDLVHDPVFPVDKYHTFFGSEVRFNREENYMRFDASLLKCKNKRLNPALMDFLLAQVEDEYDYINAIPAFRNQKQVDKRE
;
A
#
# COMPACT_ATOMS: atom_id res chain seq x y z
N MET A 1 10.94 -14.49 9.62
CA MET A 1 9.70 -13.86 10.12
C MET A 1 8.57 -14.87 9.89
N ASP A 2 7.77 -15.20 10.90
CA ASP A 2 6.69 -16.20 10.73
C ASP A 2 5.50 -15.54 10.02
N VAL A 3 5.29 -15.93 8.77
CA VAL A 3 4.26 -15.44 7.85
C VAL A 3 2.84 -15.63 8.41
N LYS A 4 2.65 -16.53 9.39
CA LYS A 4 1.36 -16.87 9.99
C LYS A 4 0.69 -15.72 10.77
N ASN A 5 1.47 -14.75 11.23
CA ASN A 5 0.98 -13.67 12.08
C ASN A 5 0.71 -12.37 11.32
N LYS A 6 1.04 -12.30 10.03
CA LYS A 6 0.81 -11.12 9.21
C LYS A 6 -0.64 -11.01 8.80
N THR A 7 -1.10 -9.77 8.68
CA THR A 7 -2.46 -9.48 8.22
C THR A 7 -2.49 -8.34 7.21
N VAL A 8 -3.58 -8.28 6.45
CA VAL A 8 -3.93 -7.13 5.62
C VAL A 8 -5.31 -6.62 6.02
N SER A 9 -5.55 -5.33 5.81
CA SER A 9 -6.88 -4.76 6.03
C SER A 9 -7.89 -5.33 5.04
N SER A 10 -9.10 -5.65 5.51
CA SER A 10 -10.22 -6.04 4.63
C SER A 10 -10.52 -4.99 3.56
N LYS A 11 -10.21 -3.71 3.85
CA LYS A 11 -10.34 -2.58 2.91
C LYS A 11 -9.61 -2.83 1.59
N VAL A 12 -8.41 -3.43 1.64
CA VAL A 12 -7.58 -3.73 0.44
C VAL A 12 -8.23 -4.79 -0.46
N LEU A 13 -9.11 -5.62 0.09
CA LEU A 13 -9.81 -6.68 -0.64
C LEU A 13 -11.20 -6.29 -1.11
N ARG A 14 -11.81 -5.26 -0.53
CA ARG A 14 -13.23 -4.93 -0.74
C ARG A 14 -13.59 -4.75 -2.21
N TYR A 15 -12.86 -3.90 -2.92
CA TYR A 15 -13.08 -3.67 -4.36
C TYR A 15 -13.01 -4.99 -5.16
N ARG A 16 -11.96 -5.79 -4.91
CA ARG A 16 -11.72 -7.05 -5.62
C ARG A 16 -12.76 -8.11 -5.28
N TYR A 17 -13.25 -8.13 -4.04
CA TYR A 17 -14.33 -9.02 -3.60
C TYR A 17 -15.62 -8.71 -4.36
N HIS A 18 -16.03 -7.44 -4.40
CA HIS A 18 -17.22 -7.04 -5.16
C HIS A 18 -17.05 -7.26 -6.66
N LYS A 19 -15.84 -7.13 -7.21
CA LYS A 19 -15.56 -7.48 -8.61
C LYS A 19 -15.84 -8.96 -8.91
N LEU A 20 -15.42 -9.87 -8.02
CA LEU A 20 -15.74 -11.29 -8.15
C LEU A 20 -17.25 -11.55 -8.07
N LEU A 21 -17.97 -10.89 -7.16
CA LEU A 21 -19.43 -11.00 -7.08
C LEU A 21 -20.12 -10.50 -8.36
N ASN A 22 -19.70 -9.34 -8.87
CA ASN A 22 -20.24 -8.75 -10.10
C ASN A 22 -19.93 -9.60 -11.34
N ALA A 23 -18.85 -10.37 -11.31
CA ALA A 23 -18.52 -11.37 -12.30
C ALA A 23 -19.36 -12.66 -12.19
N GLY A 24 -20.28 -12.74 -11.23
CA GLY A 24 -21.20 -13.87 -11.04
C GLY A 24 -20.67 -14.98 -10.14
N LEU A 25 -19.55 -14.77 -9.42
CA LEU A 25 -19.10 -15.75 -8.43
C LEU A 25 -19.99 -15.70 -7.18
N ASP A 26 -20.35 -16.88 -6.68
CA ASP A 26 -21.08 -17.03 -5.42
C ASP A 26 -20.18 -16.67 -4.21
N GLY A 27 -20.69 -15.86 -3.28
CA GLY A 27 -19.98 -15.46 -2.07
C GLY A 27 -19.57 -16.65 -1.20
N SER A 28 -20.37 -17.72 -1.17
CA SER A 28 -20.04 -18.93 -0.41
C SER A 28 -18.90 -19.71 -1.07
N TYR A 29 -18.82 -19.72 -2.41
CA TYR A 29 -17.68 -20.26 -3.14
C TYR A 29 -16.40 -19.49 -2.87
N ILE A 30 -16.45 -18.15 -2.85
CA ILE A 30 -15.29 -17.31 -2.50
C ILE A 30 -14.82 -17.63 -1.09
N HIS A 31 -15.75 -17.72 -0.12
CA HIS A 31 -15.42 -18.04 1.26
C HIS A 31 -14.78 -19.43 1.41
N ARG A 32 -15.37 -20.47 0.82
CA ARG A 32 -14.79 -21.83 0.86
C ARG A 32 -13.40 -21.91 0.24
N SER A 33 -13.17 -21.14 -0.82
CA SER A 33 -11.91 -21.16 -1.57
C SER A 33 -10.79 -20.37 -0.88
N THR A 34 -11.14 -19.34 -0.10
CA THR A 34 -10.16 -18.36 0.40
C THR A 34 -10.10 -18.26 1.92
N GLY A 35 -11.19 -18.58 2.60
CA GLY A 35 -11.43 -18.28 4.01
C GLY A 35 -11.90 -16.84 4.26
N VAL A 36 -12.10 -16.02 3.22
CA VAL A 36 -12.57 -14.63 3.31
C VAL A 36 -14.08 -14.58 3.11
N SER A 37 -14.82 -14.15 4.13
CA SER A 37 -16.28 -14.01 4.07
C SER A 37 -16.71 -12.59 3.73
N GLU A 38 -17.95 -12.43 3.28
CA GLU A 38 -18.57 -11.10 3.10
C GLU A 38 -18.59 -10.30 4.41
N LYS A 39 -18.78 -10.97 5.56
CA LYS A 39 -18.72 -10.33 6.88
C LYS A 39 -17.35 -9.71 7.15
N ASP A 40 -16.27 -10.38 6.73
CA ASP A 40 -14.92 -9.83 6.88
C ASP A 40 -14.72 -8.58 6.00
N ILE A 41 -15.31 -8.57 4.80
CA ILE A 41 -15.20 -7.46 3.84
C ILE A 41 -16.02 -6.23 4.27
N CYS A 42 -17.22 -6.46 4.78
CA CYS A 42 -18.12 -5.41 5.26
C CYS A 42 -17.65 -4.78 6.58
N ASN A 43 -16.86 -5.49 7.38
CA ASN A 43 -16.24 -4.93 8.57
C ASN A 43 -14.95 -4.18 8.20
N SER A 44 -14.99 -2.84 8.24
CA SER A 44 -13.86 -1.97 7.91
C SER A 44 -12.64 -2.10 8.83
N SER A 45 -12.81 -2.72 10.00
CA SER A 45 -11.74 -2.97 10.97
C SER A 45 -11.26 -4.42 10.95
N ALA A 46 -11.85 -5.27 10.09
CA ALA A 46 -11.42 -6.67 9.98
C ALA A 46 -10.02 -6.79 9.39
N ARG A 47 -9.26 -7.71 9.96
CA ARG A 47 -7.92 -8.11 9.50
C ARG A 47 -8.02 -9.48 8.86
N ILE A 48 -7.55 -9.57 7.62
CA ILE A 48 -7.47 -10.82 6.87
C ILE A 48 -6.08 -11.41 7.11
N SER A 49 -6.01 -12.65 7.57
CA SER A 49 -4.73 -13.34 7.72
C SER A 49 -4.01 -13.44 6.38
N TYR A 50 -2.68 -13.34 6.40
CA TYR A 50 -1.91 -13.41 5.17
C TYR A 50 -2.13 -14.71 4.37
N PRO A 51 -2.29 -15.90 4.98
CA PRO A 51 -2.69 -17.10 4.24
C PRO A 51 -4.05 -16.99 3.53
N ASN A 52 -5.06 -16.37 4.15
CA ASN A 52 -6.35 -16.14 3.52
C ASN A 52 -6.23 -15.13 2.37
N TYR A 53 -5.43 -14.08 2.58
CA TYR A 53 -5.10 -13.10 1.56
C TYR A 53 -4.45 -13.76 0.33
N LEU A 54 -3.44 -14.60 0.51
CA LEU A 54 -2.79 -15.32 -0.58
C LEU A 54 -3.77 -16.20 -1.36
N ARG A 55 -4.64 -16.96 -0.68
CA ARG A 55 -5.68 -17.75 -1.35
C ARG A 55 -6.65 -16.86 -2.12
N PHE A 56 -7.00 -15.70 -1.59
CA PHE A 56 -7.85 -14.74 -2.27
C PHE A 56 -7.21 -14.21 -3.56
N ILE A 57 -5.93 -13.87 -3.51
CA ILE A 57 -5.16 -13.47 -4.69
C ILE A 57 -5.06 -14.59 -5.73
N GLN A 58 -4.84 -15.83 -5.31
CA GLN A 58 -4.85 -16.99 -6.20
C GLN A 58 -6.21 -17.19 -6.87
N LEU A 59 -7.30 -17.01 -6.13
CA LEU A 59 -8.65 -17.09 -6.69
C LEU A 59 -8.88 -15.99 -7.74
N LEU A 60 -8.47 -14.75 -7.47
CA LEU A 60 -8.54 -13.68 -8.46
C LEU A 60 -7.81 -14.06 -9.74
N LYS A 61 -6.57 -14.57 -9.62
CA LYS A 61 -5.77 -15.01 -10.78
C LYS A 61 -6.48 -16.11 -11.57
N LEU A 62 -7.02 -17.13 -10.89
CA LEU A 62 -7.73 -18.23 -11.52
C LEU A 62 -8.90 -17.74 -12.40
N HIS A 63 -9.58 -16.68 -11.98
CA HIS A 63 -10.73 -16.12 -12.69
C HIS A 63 -10.37 -14.96 -13.64
N GLY A 64 -9.09 -14.75 -13.94
CA GLY A 64 -8.65 -13.67 -14.83
C GLY A 64 -8.74 -12.26 -14.22
N TYR A 65 -8.95 -12.16 -12.91
CA TYR A 65 -8.99 -10.92 -12.14
C TYR A 65 -7.73 -10.69 -11.29
N GLY A 66 -6.71 -11.53 -11.45
CA GLY A 66 -5.42 -11.40 -10.79
C GLY A 66 -4.53 -10.33 -11.42
N GLY A 67 -4.84 -9.93 -12.65
CA GLY A 67 -4.30 -8.73 -13.26
C GLY A 67 -5.03 -7.50 -12.74
N LEU A 68 -4.29 -6.41 -12.53
CA LEU A 68 -4.88 -5.09 -12.42
C LEU A 68 -5.62 -4.80 -13.74
N ASP A 69 -6.75 -4.10 -13.67
CA ASP A 69 -7.53 -3.71 -14.86
C ASP A 69 -6.63 -3.03 -15.91
N THR A 70 -7.07 -2.89 -17.16
CA THR A 70 -6.26 -2.29 -18.25
C THR A 70 -5.80 -0.85 -18.00
N GLU A 71 -6.13 -0.27 -16.85
CA GLU A 71 -5.86 1.10 -16.46
C GLU A 71 -5.06 1.15 -15.16
N ILE A 72 -4.09 2.08 -15.11
CA ILE A 72 -3.41 2.42 -13.87
C ILE A 72 -4.44 2.95 -12.88
N TRP A 73 -4.24 2.65 -11.59
CA TRP A 73 -5.15 3.10 -10.54
C TRP A 73 -4.99 4.61 -10.30
N GLU A 74 -5.69 5.41 -11.10
CA GLU A 74 -5.76 6.87 -10.98
C GLU A 74 -6.64 7.23 -9.78
N ILE A 75 -6.06 7.13 -8.58
CA ILE A 75 -6.75 7.40 -7.33
C ILE A 75 -6.53 8.85 -6.86
N THR A 76 -7.60 9.51 -6.40
CA THR A 76 -7.47 10.83 -5.76
C THR A 76 -7.17 10.69 -4.27
N ILE A 77 -6.76 11.78 -3.62
CA ILE A 77 -6.57 11.75 -2.17
C ILE A 77 -7.88 11.50 -1.41
N HIS A 78 -9.01 11.98 -1.95
CA HIS A 78 -10.32 11.76 -1.37
C HIS A 78 -10.62 10.26 -1.33
N ASP A 79 -10.43 9.58 -2.46
CA ASP A 79 -10.65 8.15 -2.60
C ASP A 79 -9.72 7.35 -1.68
N LEU A 80 -8.44 7.76 -1.54
CA LEU A 80 -7.53 7.11 -0.59
C LEU A 80 -8.03 7.22 0.86
N VAL A 81 -8.53 8.39 1.26
CA VAL A 81 -9.09 8.58 2.61
C VAL A 81 -10.35 7.75 2.79
N GLU A 82 -11.24 7.70 1.80
CA GLU A 82 -12.46 6.90 1.84
C GLU A 82 -12.16 5.40 1.93
N GLU A 83 -11.23 4.91 1.10
CA GLU A 83 -10.93 3.49 0.99
C GLU A 83 -10.05 2.98 2.12
N LEU A 84 -8.99 3.71 2.49
CA LEU A 84 -7.98 3.26 3.45
C LEU A 84 -8.18 3.87 4.85
N GLY A 85 -8.89 4.99 4.97
CA GLY A 85 -9.32 5.57 6.24
C GLY A 85 -8.34 6.57 6.85
N SER A 86 -8.07 6.38 8.15
CA SER A 86 -7.36 7.34 9.02
C SER A 86 -5.92 7.61 8.57
N LEU A 87 -5.21 6.63 8.01
CA LEU A 87 -3.80 6.79 7.64
C LEU A 87 -3.57 7.82 6.52
N PRO A 88 -4.20 7.74 5.32
CA PRO A 88 -4.05 8.80 4.34
C PRO A 88 -4.52 10.17 4.85
N ALA A 89 -5.58 10.21 5.67
CA ALA A 89 -6.08 11.45 6.27
C ALA A 89 -5.02 12.10 7.18
N LEU A 90 -4.37 11.30 8.05
CA LEU A 90 -3.24 11.76 8.85
C LEU A 90 -2.09 12.24 7.95
N CYS A 91 -1.74 11.46 6.93
CA CYS A 91 -0.61 11.76 6.05
C CYS A 91 -0.79 13.12 5.39
N VAL A 92 -1.96 13.46 4.85
CA VAL A 92 -2.18 14.74 4.16
C VAL A 92 -2.53 15.90 5.08
N ASN A 93 -2.69 15.62 6.38
CA ASN A 93 -2.75 16.65 7.42
C ASN A 93 -1.40 16.88 8.10
N GLN A 94 -0.30 16.22 7.69
CA GLN A 94 1.05 16.47 8.24
C GLN A 94 1.59 17.85 7.83
N PRO A 95 2.50 18.48 8.63
CA PRO A 95 2.99 19.83 8.36
C PRO A 95 3.86 19.95 7.09
N ASP A 96 4.51 18.87 6.67
CA ASP A 96 5.28 18.79 5.43
C ASP A 96 5.32 17.37 4.87
N ALA A 97 5.78 17.25 3.62
CA ALA A 97 5.82 15.98 2.90
C ALA A 97 6.73 14.96 3.58
N GLY A 98 7.82 15.41 4.22
CA GLY A 98 8.68 14.54 5.03
C GLY A 98 7.96 13.94 6.21
N SER A 99 7.19 14.75 6.94
CA SER A 99 6.34 14.28 8.03
C SER A 99 5.24 13.33 7.53
N ALA A 100 4.64 13.60 6.37
CA ALA A 100 3.67 12.71 5.72
C ALA A 100 4.28 11.34 5.37
N LEU A 101 5.45 11.33 4.75
CA LEU A 101 6.18 10.12 4.41
C LEU A 101 6.53 9.29 5.66
N ASN A 102 7.02 9.96 6.71
CA ASN A 102 7.33 9.30 7.98
C ASN A 102 6.09 8.69 8.64
N ALA A 103 4.96 9.41 8.63
CA ALA A 103 3.69 8.88 9.14
C ALA A 103 3.24 7.64 8.33
N TYR A 104 3.30 7.70 7.00
CA TYR A 104 2.98 6.56 6.15
C TYR A 104 3.86 5.35 6.48
N ILE A 105 5.18 5.51 6.48
CA ILE A 105 6.13 4.41 6.74
C ILE A 105 5.88 3.80 8.12
N ARG A 106 5.67 4.64 9.15
CA ARG A 106 5.46 4.18 10.52
C ARG A 106 4.17 3.36 10.69
N TYR A 107 3.08 3.80 10.06
CA TYR A 107 1.75 3.23 10.30
C TYR A 107 1.21 2.40 9.14
N ARG A 108 2.00 2.14 8.08
CA ARG A 108 1.57 1.36 6.89
C ARG A 108 0.97 -0.01 7.19
N GLY A 109 1.31 -0.61 8.34
CA GLY A 109 0.70 -1.87 8.81
C GLY A 109 -0.83 -1.79 8.95
N LEU A 110 -1.40 -0.59 9.12
CA LEU A 110 -2.83 -0.33 9.05
C LEU A 110 -3.44 -0.75 7.70
N ILE A 111 -2.69 -0.59 6.60
CA ILE A 111 -3.08 -1.07 5.27
C ILE A 111 -2.77 -2.56 5.15
N GLY A 112 -1.53 -2.97 5.47
CA GLY A 112 -1.14 -4.37 5.49
C GLY A 112 0.35 -4.60 5.74
N GLU A 113 0.71 -5.84 6.06
CA GLU A 113 2.09 -6.26 6.38
C GLU A 113 2.62 -7.31 5.37
N SER A 114 2.05 -7.33 4.16
CA SER A 114 2.30 -8.33 3.11
C SER A 114 3.68 -8.26 2.45
N ASP A 115 4.49 -7.27 2.81
CA ASP A 115 5.68 -6.85 2.09
C ASP A 115 6.56 -5.95 2.98
N TYR A 116 7.71 -5.56 2.45
CA TYR A 116 8.70 -4.72 3.09
C TYR A 116 8.92 -3.43 2.30
N LEU A 117 9.08 -2.34 3.03
CA LEU A 117 9.40 -1.03 2.47
C LEU A 117 10.56 -0.45 3.26
N SER A 118 11.63 -0.07 2.55
CA SER A 118 12.72 0.72 3.12
C SER A 118 12.69 2.12 2.51
N CYS A 119 13.08 3.10 3.31
CA CYS A 119 13.17 4.50 2.89
C CYS A 119 14.50 5.03 3.41
N TYR A 120 15.28 5.59 2.51
CA TYR A 120 16.57 6.19 2.81
C TYR A 120 16.86 7.33 1.85
N GLN A 121 17.88 8.13 2.15
CA GLN A 121 18.31 9.23 1.30
C GLN A 121 19.68 8.91 0.72
N GLU A 122 19.83 9.07 -0.59
CA GLU A 122 21.09 9.01 -1.32
C GLU A 122 21.33 10.39 -1.95
N GLU A 123 22.35 11.11 -1.46
CA GLU A 123 22.67 12.47 -1.93
C GLU A 123 21.43 13.39 -1.91
N ASP A 124 20.97 13.76 -3.10
CA ASP A 124 19.90 14.70 -3.39
C ASP A 124 18.54 14.01 -3.52
N GLN A 125 18.50 12.68 -3.43
CA GLN A 125 17.33 11.86 -3.70
C GLN A 125 16.87 11.08 -2.48
N VAL A 126 15.55 10.96 -2.35
CA VAL A 126 14.92 9.97 -1.47
C VAL A 126 14.66 8.72 -2.28
N VAL A 127 15.02 7.57 -1.72
CA VAL A 127 14.84 6.26 -2.32
C VAL A 127 13.89 5.45 -1.45
N ILE A 128 12.81 4.98 -2.07
CA ILE A 128 11.88 4.01 -1.51
C ILE A 128 12.13 2.68 -2.21
N GLN A 129 12.59 1.68 -1.47
CA GLN A 129 12.69 0.31 -1.97
C GLN A 129 11.48 -0.49 -1.52
N PHE A 130 10.88 -1.25 -2.44
CA PHE A 130 9.79 -2.16 -2.12
C PHE A 130 10.19 -3.60 -2.43
N SER A 131 10.21 -4.44 -1.40
CA SER A 131 10.53 -5.86 -1.52
C SER A 131 9.36 -6.73 -1.03
N GLY A 132 9.03 -7.74 -1.81
CA GLY A 132 7.96 -8.69 -1.48
C GLY A 132 8.47 -9.81 -0.59
N GLU A 133 7.55 -10.55 0.02
CA GLU A 133 7.93 -11.84 0.58
C GLU A 133 8.35 -12.82 -0.52
N THR A 134 9.17 -13.82 -0.16
CA THR A 134 9.66 -14.86 -1.08
C THR A 134 8.52 -15.55 -1.86
N PHE A 135 7.31 -15.66 -1.28
CA PHE A 135 6.15 -16.23 -1.97
C PHE A 135 5.61 -15.33 -3.09
N ALA A 136 5.79 -14.01 -3.00
CA ALA A 136 5.45 -13.07 -4.07
C ALA A 136 6.27 -13.32 -5.34
N GLN A 137 7.49 -13.87 -5.21
CA GLN A 137 8.32 -14.28 -6.36
C GLN A 137 7.71 -15.43 -7.15
N ALA A 138 6.86 -16.27 -6.54
CA ALA A 138 6.12 -17.33 -7.23
C ALA A 138 4.88 -16.82 -7.99
N MET A 139 4.50 -15.55 -7.80
CA MET A 139 3.39 -14.90 -8.49
C MET A 139 3.82 -13.51 -9.01
N PRO A 140 4.66 -13.44 -10.06
CA PRO A 140 5.33 -12.20 -10.49
C PRO A 140 4.37 -11.05 -10.82
N GLU A 141 3.25 -11.33 -11.48
CA GLU A 141 2.20 -10.34 -11.84
C GLU A 141 1.49 -9.74 -10.61
N PHE A 142 1.36 -10.52 -9.54
CA PHE A 142 0.78 -10.02 -8.30
C PHE A 142 1.78 -9.14 -7.55
N TYR A 143 3.04 -9.58 -7.48
CA TYR A 143 4.12 -8.81 -6.87
C TYR A 143 4.35 -7.47 -7.58
N ALA A 144 4.25 -7.50 -8.91
CA ALA A 144 4.21 -6.32 -9.75
C ALA A 144 3.12 -5.33 -9.34
N GLY A 145 1.89 -5.82 -9.22
CA GLY A 145 0.75 -4.99 -8.87
C GLY A 145 0.82 -4.40 -7.47
N THR A 146 1.40 -5.11 -6.49
CA THR A 146 1.52 -4.59 -5.11
C THR A 146 2.56 -3.48 -5.00
N ALA A 147 3.71 -3.60 -5.67
CA ALA A 147 4.72 -2.55 -5.70
C ALA A 147 4.16 -1.27 -6.32
N VAL A 148 3.55 -1.39 -7.51
CA VAL A 148 2.95 -0.26 -8.22
C VAL A 148 1.84 0.40 -7.39
N ALA A 149 0.97 -0.38 -6.73
CA ALA A 149 -0.07 0.18 -5.86
C ALA A 149 0.51 0.98 -4.68
N ASN A 150 1.59 0.50 -4.05
CA ASN A 150 2.27 1.23 -2.98
C ASN A 150 2.89 2.55 -3.49
N PHE A 151 3.52 2.53 -4.67
CA PHE A 151 4.06 3.73 -5.29
C PHE A 151 2.98 4.73 -5.70
N ILE A 152 1.83 4.26 -6.18
CA ILE A 152 0.66 5.09 -6.47
C ILE A 152 0.16 5.79 -5.20
N ILE A 153 0.00 5.06 -4.09
CA ILE A 153 -0.42 5.64 -2.80
C ILE A 153 0.55 6.71 -2.35
N LEU A 154 1.86 6.42 -2.36
CA LEU A 154 2.91 7.35 -1.96
C LEU A 154 2.94 8.59 -2.86
N ALA A 155 2.94 8.41 -4.17
CA ALA A 155 2.93 9.51 -5.13
C ALA A 155 1.71 10.41 -4.92
N THR A 156 0.53 9.83 -4.68
CA THR A 156 -0.71 10.56 -4.44
C THR A 156 -0.66 11.37 -3.13
N ILE A 157 -0.13 10.80 -2.05
CA ILE A 157 0.08 11.51 -0.79
C ILE A 157 1.08 12.64 -0.97
N LEU A 158 2.23 12.38 -1.60
CA LEU A 158 3.28 13.38 -1.79
C LEU A 158 2.81 14.53 -2.67
N ARG A 159 2.03 14.24 -3.72
CA ARG A 159 1.40 15.24 -4.62
C ARG A 159 0.59 16.30 -3.91
N TRP A 160 -0.07 15.95 -2.82
CA TRP A 160 -0.84 16.89 -2.00
C TRP A 160 0.00 18.10 -1.56
N TYR A 161 1.31 17.90 -1.35
CA TYR A 161 2.24 18.92 -0.88
C TYR A 161 2.86 19.75 -2.00
N ILE A 162 2.81 19.28 -3.24
CA ILE A 162 3.61 19.81 -4.35
C ILE A 162 2.94 21.03 -5.00
N GLN A 163 1.61 21.14 -4.87
CA GLN A 163 0.84 22.35 -5.19
C GLN A 163 1.25 23.01 -6.50
N GLU A 164 1.16 22.22 -7.58
CA GLU A 164 1.41 22.59 -8.98
C GLU A 164 2.87 22.58 -9.45
N LYS A 165 3.86 22.24 -8.61
CA LYS A 165 5.21 21.99 -9.15
C LYS A 165 5.24 20.68 -9.94
N PRO A 166 5.85 20.67 -11.14
CA PRO A 166 6.21 19.43 -11.80
C PRO A 166 7.08 18.60 -10.86
N HIS A 167 6.80 17.31 -10.81
CA HIS A 167 7.56 16.39 -10.00
C HIS A 167 7.58 15.04 -10.69
N HIS A 168 8.71 14.38 -10.52
CA HIS A 168 9.08 13.19 -11.24
C HIS A 168 9.37 12.13 -10.20
N PHE A 169 8.74 10.97 -10.37
CA PHE A 169 8.99 9.80 -9.54
C PHE A 169 9.62 8.75 -10.42
N ASP A 170 10.94 8.59 -10.33
CA ASP A 170 11.66 7.60 -11.13
C ASP A 170 11.39 6.22 -10.56
N ILE A 171 10.75 5.37 -11.37
CA ILE A 171 10.31 4.05 -10.94
C ILE A 171 11.15 2.96 -11.62
N ASP A 172 11.65 2.04 -10.82
CA ASP A 172 12.14 0.73 -11.25
C ASP A 172 11.16 -0.34 -10.84
N LEU A 173 10.85 -1.26 -11.74
CA LEU A 173 9.97 -2.39 -11.52
C LEU A 173 10.65 -3.69 -11.94
N VAL A 174 10.45 -4.74 -11.15
CA VAL A 174 11.07 -6.06 -11.40
C VAL A 174 10.39 -6.88 -12.49
N HIS A 175 9.27 -6.40 -13.00
CA HIS A 175 8.36 -7.15 -13.85
C HIS A 175 8.15 -6.45 -15.19
N ASP A 176 7.57 -7.16 -16.16
CA ASP A 176 7.07 -6.59 -17.40
C ASP A 176 5.87 -5.67 -17.15
N PRO A 177 5.67 -4.60 -17.95
CA PRO A 177 4.56 -3.66 -17.76
C PRO A 177 3.21 -4.39 -17.70
N VAL A 178 2.47 -4.18 -16.60
CA VAL A 178 1.11 -4.74 -16.44
C VAL A 178 0.02 -3.78 -16.93
N PHE A 179 0.39 -2.52 -17.18
CA PHE A 179 -0.43 -1.51 -17.86
C PHE A 179 0.28 -1.02 -19.14
N PRO A 180 -0.40 -0.31 -20.04
CA PRO A 180 0.27 0.42 -21.12
C PRO A 180 1.37 1.35 -20.56
N VAL A 181 2.57 1.33 -21.14
CA VAL A 181 3.76 2.03 -20.63
C VAL A 181 3.53 3.55 -20.49
N ASP A 182 2.80 4.13 -21.43
CA ASP A 182 2.39 5.53 -21.46
C ASP A 182 1.55 5.93 -20.24
N LYS A 183 0.77 5.01 -19.67
CA LYS A 183 0.01 5.25 -18.43
C LYS A 183 0.91 5.40 -17.22
N TYR A 184 1.98 4.60 -17.14
CA TYR A 184 2.99 4.78 -16.09
C TYR A 184 3.68 6.14 -16.21
N HIS A 185 4.12 6.51 -17.41
CA HIS A 185 4.80 7.78 -17.64
C HIS A 185 3.90 8.97 -17.32
N THR A 186 2.64 8.90 -17.74
CA THR A 186 1.64 9.93 -17.44
C THR A 186 1.41 10.03 -15.94
N PHE A 187 1.23 8.89 -15.26
CA PHE A 187 0.95 8.89 -13.85
C PHE A 187 2.16 9.32 -13.02
N PHE A 188 3.38 8.82 -13.25
CA PHE A 188 4.54 9.13 -12.41
C PHE A 188 5.29 10.39 -12.83
N GLY A 189 5.00 10.90 -14.03
CA GLY A 189 5.64 12.07 -14.60
C GLY A 189 7.06 11.81 -15.12
N SER A 190 7.61 10.61 -14.99
CA SER A 190 8.93 10.25 -15.53
C SER A 190 8.96 8.85 -16.13
N GLU A 191 10.13 8.49 -16.66
CA GLU A 191 10.36 7.16 -17.24
C GLU A 191 10.24 6.08 -16.18
N VAL A 192 9.51 5.01 -16.52
CA VAL A 192 9.40 3.82 -15.69
C VAL A 192 10.19 2.70 -16.35
N ARG A 193 11.15 2.15 -15.60
CA ARG A 193 12.06 1.11 -16.09
C ARG A 193 11.61 -0.25 -15.58
N PHE A 194 11.47 -1.20 -16.50
CA PHE A 194 10.98 -2.55 -16.22
C PHE A 194 12.12 -3.57 -16.21
N ASN A 195 11.84 -4.79 -15.74
CA ASN A 195 12.81 -5.89 -15.67
C ASN A 195 14.10 -5.55 -14.92
N ARG A 196 13.95 -4.82 -13.81
CA ARG A 196 15.05 -4.47 -12.89
C ARG A 196 15.19 -5.55 -11.80
N GLU A 197 16.29 -5.50 -11.05
CA GLU A 197 16.51 -6.46 -9.96
C GLU A 197 15.57 -6.23 -8.77
N GLU A 198 15.22 -4.97 -8.50
CA GLU A 198 14.47 -4.53 -7.33
C GLU A 198 13.44 -3.45 -7.73
N ASN A 199 12.39 -3.28 -6.92
CA ASN A 199 11.43 -2.20 -7.13
C ASN A 199 11.86 -0.95 -6.37
N TYR A 200 11.96 0.17 -7.07
CA TYR A 200 12.31 1.46 -6.48
C TYR A 200 11.38 2.56 -6.93
N MET A 201 11.15 3.52 -6.03
CA MET A 201 10.64 4.84 -6.34
C MET A 201 11.65 5.86 -5.83
N ARG A 202 12.11 6.76 -6.71
CA ARG A 202 13.07 7.82 -6.36
C ARG A 202 12.52 9.20 -6.69
N PHE A 203 12.84 10.18 -5.87
CA PHE A 203 12.47 11.57 -6.08
C PHE A 203 13.41 12.53 -5.35
N ASP A 204 13.41 13.80 -5.77
CA ASP A 204 14.25 14.85 -5.20
C ASP A 204 13.91 15.10 -3.71
N ALA A 205 14.93 15.09 -2.85
CA ALA A 205 14.80 15.24 -1.40
C ALA A 205 14.27 16.62 -0.97
N SER A 206 14.35 17.64 -1.83
CA SER A 206 13.70 18.94 -1.58
C SER A 206 12.18 18.81 -1.45
N LEU A 207 11.58 17.75 -2.02
CA LEU A 207 10.16 17.44 -1.85
C LEU A 207 9.78 17.33 -0.37
N LEU A 208 10.64 16.71 0.46
CA LEU A 208 10.36 16.50 1.88
C LEU A 208 10.14 17.82 2.64
N LYS A 209 10.68 18.93 2.14
CA LYS A 209 10.58 20.27 2.75
C LYS A 209 9.31 21.02 2.35
N CYS A 210 8.53 20.49 1.40
CA CYS A 210 7.33 21.14 0.91
C CYS A 210 6.26 21.20 2.02
N LYS A 211 5.84 22.40 2.40
CA LYS A 211 4.92 22.65 3.50
C LYS A 211 3.46 22.44 3.11
N ASN A 212 2.68 21.94 4.04
CA ASN A 212 1.24 21.79 3.86
C ASN A 212 0.52 23.13 4.01
N LYS A 213 0.06 23.71 2.90
CA LYS A 213 -0.75 24.94 2.95
C LYS A 213 -2.19 24.70 3.40
N ARG A 214 -2.61 23.43 3.51
CA ARG A 214 -3.95 23.00 3.92
C ARG A 214 -3.93 22.31 5.29
N LEU A 215 -2.85 22.49 6.05
CA LEU A 215 -2.73 21.96 7.41
C LEU A 215 -3.91 22.43 8.24
N ASN A 216 -4.59 21.49 8.89
CA ASN A 216 -5.57 21.78 9.93
C ASN A 216 -5.01 21.32 11.29
N PRO A 217 -4.44 22.25 12.08
CA PRO A 217 -3.88 21.92 13.39
C PRO A 217 -4.90 21.31 14.35
N ALA A 218 -6.18 21.71 14.26
CA ALA A 218 -7.22 21.20 15.14
C ALA A 218 -7.54 19.72 14.90
N LEU A 219 -7.21 19.19 13.72
CA LEU A 219 -7.40 17.76 13.39
C LEU A 219 -6.15 16.92 13.64
N MET A 220 -4.99 17.53 13.86
CA MET A 220 -3.72 16.79 13.95
C MET A 220 -3.74 15.76 15.08
N ASP A 221 -4.01 16.21 16.30
CA ASP A 221 -3.98 15.35 17.48
C ASP A 221 -5.06 14.27 17.42
N PHE A 222 -6.23 14.62 16.90
CA PHE A 222 -7.33 13.67 16.70
C PHE A 222 -6.96 12.56 15.70
N LEU A 223 -6.44 12.93 14.53
CA LEU A 223 -6.03 11.96 13.51
C LEU A 223 -4.86 11.09 13.97
N LEU A 224 -3.91 11.68 14.70
CA LEU A 224 -2.79 10.95 15.26
C LEU A 224 -3.26 9.92 16.30
N ALA A 225 -4.08 10.35 17.26
CA ALA A 225 -4.64 9.45 18.27
C ALA A 225 -5.45 8.32 17.63
N GLN A 226 -6.28 8.63 16.63
CA GLN A 226 -7.04 7.61 15.91
C GLN A 226 -6.14 6.58 15.22
N VAL A 227 -5.09 7.04 14.53
CA VAL A 227 -4.12 6.16 13.85
C VAL A 227 -3.35 5.31 14.86
N GLU A 228 -2.93 5.89 15.99
CA GLU A 228 -2.22 5.18 17.04
C GLU A 228 -3.11 4.12 17.71
N ASP A 229 -4.35 4.44 18.02
CA ASP A 229 -5.33 3.49 18.58
C ASP A 229 -5.58 2.31 17.63
N GLU A 230 -5.81 2.59 16.34
CA GLU A 230 -6.00 1.54 15.33
C GLU A 230 -4.74 0.68 15.17
N TYR A 231 -3.55 1.29 15.21
CA TYR A 231 -2.27 0.60 15.05
C TYR A 231 -1.94 -0.26 16.27
N ASP A 232 -2.16 0.25 17.47
CA ASP A 232 -1.95 -0.48 18.72
C ASP A 232 -2.94 -1.63 18.86
N TYR A 233 -4.20 -1.44 18.45
CA TYR A 233 -5.18 -2.52 18.41
C TYR A 233 -4.69 -3.71 17.56
N ILE A 234 -4.17 -3.46 16.36
CA ILE A 234 -3.63 -4.53 15.50
C ILE A 234 -2.45 -5.23 16.17
N ASN A 235 -1.55 -4.48 16.80
CA ASN A 235 -0.36 -5.02 17.48
C ASN A 235 -0.65 -5.71 18.82
N ALA A 236 -1.82 -5.45 19.42
CA ALA A 236 -2.26 -6.04 20.68
C ALA A 236 -2.91 -7.42 20.50
N ILE A 237 -3.38 -7.76 19.31
CA ILE A 237 -4.06 -9.05 19.06
C ILE A 237 -3.03 -10.20 19.16
N PRO A 238 -3.16 -11.13 20.14
CA PRO A 238 -2.16 -12.17 20.40
C PRO A 238 -1.96 -13.16 19.24
N ALA A 239 -2.95 -13.33 18.38
CA ALA A 239 -2.83 -14.13 17.15
C ALA A 239 -1.82 -13.55 16.14
N PHE A 240 -1.32 -12.33 16.37
CA PHE A 240 -0.45 -11.58 15.46
C PHE A 240 0.88 -11.11 16.09
N ARG A 241 1.19 -11.52 17.34
CA ARG A 241 2.49 -11.23 17.99
C ARG A 241 3.53 -12.32 17.67
N ASN A 242 4.61 -11.97 16.96
CA ASN A 242 5.98 -12.54 17.03
C ASN A 242 6.83 -11.83 15.94
N GLN A 243 7.99 -11.18 16.14
CA GLN A 243 8.98 -11.07 17.21
C GLN A 243 9.65 -9.68 17.11
N LYS A 244 9.63 -8.86 18.18
CA LYS A 244 10.63 -7.79 18.39
C LYS A 244 11.57 -8.25 19.49
N GLN A 245 12.48 -9.18 19.20
CA GLN A 245 13.65 -9.44 20.05
C GLN A 245 14.64 -10.36 19.34
N VAL A 246 15.35 -9.83 18.34
CA VAL A 246 16.74 -10.22 18.06
C VAL A 246 17.45 -8.97 17.56
N ASP A 247 18.08 -8.23 18.48
CA ASP A 247 19.40 -7.61 18.29
C ASP A 247 19.79 -6.81 19.54
N LYS A 248 20.25 -7.56 20.55
CA LYS A 248 21.41 -7.15 21.33
C LYS A 248 22.41 -8.28 21.23
N ARG A 249 23.31 -8.19 20.25
CA ARG A 249 24.60 -8.87 20.31
C ARG A 249 25.58 -7.88 20.93
N GLU A 250 25.98 -8.19 22.16
CA GLU A 250 27.34 -7.92 22.62
C GLU A 250 28.23 -9.09 22.15
#